data_AF-A0A3C0EAH8-F1
#
_entry.id   AF-A0A3C0EAH8-F1
#
_cell.length_a   1.000
_cell.length_b   1.000
_cell.length_c   1.000
_cell.angle_alpha   90.00
_cell.angle_beta   90.00
_cell.angle_gamma   90.00
#
_symmetry.space_group_name_H-M   'P 1'
#
loop_
_entity.id
_entity.type
_entity.pdbx_description
1 polymer ?
#
loop_
_entity_poly.entity_id
_entity_poly.type
_entity_poly.pdbx_seq_one_letter_code
_entity_poly.pdbx_strand_id
1 'polypeptide(L)'
;MGWSQRPTGLIHYQPANACRGYTLFSSNGGDDAYLIDMEGNFVHRWHSDGGINYGFLLPNGNLLFRDRGSNPNSPSSNAIREFDWEGNLIWEYRNPNLRRHC
;
A
#
# COMPACT_ATOMS: atom_id res chain seq x y z
N MET A 1 -29.89 -8.66 11.45
CA MET A 1 -28.66 -7.95 11.02
C MET A 1 -29.09 -6.84 10.07
N GLY A 2 -29.02 -5.58 10.50
CA GLY A 2 -29.45 -4.43 9.70
C GLY A 2 -28.27 -3.87 8.92
N TRP A 3 -28.41 -3.79 7.59
CA TRP A 3 -27.43 -3.13 6.73
C TRP A 3 -27.61 -1.61 6.85
N SER A 4 -26.51 -0.89 7.06
CA SER A 4 -26.51 0.57 7.00
C SER A 4 -26.58 1.00 5.53
N GLN A 5 -27.72 1.56 5.10
CA GLN A 5 -27.94 2.19 3.79
C GLN A 5 -27.26 3.58 3.73
N ARG A 6 -25.96 3.63 3.99
CA ARG A 6 -25.18 4.88 3.89
C ARG A 6 -24.31 4.85 2.64
N PRO A 7 -24.09 5.99 1.98
CA PRO A 7 -23.12 6.09 0.89
C PRO A 7 -21.75 5.59 1.38
N THR A 8 -21.05 4.85 0.54
CA THR A 8 -19.68 4.35 0.81
C THR A 8 -18.65 5.26 0.13
N GLY A 9 -17.39 5.20 0.59
CA GLY A 9 -16.32 6.05 0.08
C GLY A 9 -16.27 7.43 0.74
N LEU A 10 -15.76 8.43 0.01
CA LEU A 10 -15.67 9.81 0.48
C LEU A 10 -17.07 10.46 0.45
N ILE A 11 -17.68 10.60 1.62
CA ILE A 11 -19.03 11.18 1.75
C ILE A 11 -19.03 12.67 2.13
N HIS A 12 -17.90 13.20 2.56
CA HIS A 12 -17.75 14.60 2.96
C HIS A 12 -16.28 15.04 2.85
N TYR A 13 -16.03 16.16 2.18
CA TYR A 13 -14.71 16.76 2.02
C TYR A 13 -14.81 18.27 2.25
N GLN A 14 -14.06 18.78 3.23
CA GLN A 14 -13.98 20.20 3.54
C GLN A 14 -12.51 20.66 3.43
N PRO A 15 -12.09 21.25 2.29
CA PRO A 15 -10.69 21.57 2.02
C PRO A 15 -10.00 22.45 3.08
N ALA A 16 -10.76 23.35 3.72
CA ALA A 16 -10.23 24.23 4.77
C ALA A 16 -9.83 23.48 6.05
N ASN A 17 -10.39 22.29 6.28
CA ASN A 17 -10.18 21.49 7.50
C ASN A 17 -9.52 20.12 7.20
N ALA A 18 -9.14 19.87 5.96
CA ALA A 18 -8.53 18.61 5.54
C ALA A 18 -7.02 18.81 5.30
N CYS A 19 -6.21 17.85 5.76
CA CYS A 19 -4.80 17.81 5.38
C CYS A 19 -4.72 17.50 3.88
N ARG A 20 -4.06 18.36 3.11
CA ARG A 20 -3.91 18.17 1.66
C ARG A 20 -2.86 17.10 1.40
N GLY A 21 -3.08 16.26 0.40
CA GLY A 21 -2.09 15.28 -0.05
C GLY A 21 -2.73 14.10 -0.76
N TYR A 22 -2.04 12.97 -0.68
CA TYR A 22 -2.47 11.70 -1.23
C TYR A 22 -2.56 10.66 -0.13
N THR A 23 -3.44 9.69 -0.30
CA THR A 23 -3.55 8.53 0.60
C THR A 23 -2.97 7.31 -0.11
N LEU A 24 -1.92 6.72 0.47
CA LEU A 24 -1.38 5.43 0.07
C LEU A 24 -2.03 4.32 0.90
N PHE A 25 -2.52 3.27 0.26
CA PHE A 25 -3.01 2.08 0.95
C PHE A 25 -2.76 0.80 0.14
N SER A 26 -2.69 -0.33 0.84
CA SER A 26 -2.58 -1.68 0.27
C SER A 26 -3.46 -2.62 1.08
N SER A 27 -4.20 -3.50 0.41
CA SER A 27 -4.95 -4.55 1.12
C SER A 27 -3.98 -5.54 1.77
N ASN A 28 -4.29 -5.97 2.99
CA ASN A 28 -3.45 -6.98 3.65
C ASN A 28 -3.46 -8.27 2.83
N GLY A 29 -2.28 -8.74 2.43
CA GLY A 29 -2.15 -9.91 1.58
C GLY A 29 -2.54 -9.68 0.11
N GLY A 30 -2.76 -8.45 -0.35
CA GLY A 30 -2.97 -8.12 -1.76
C GLY A 30 -1.67 -7.95 -2.56
N ASP A 31 -1.80 -7.92 -3.88
CA ASP A 31 -0.68 -7.70 -4.82
C ASP A 31 -0.49 -6.22 -5.19
N ASP A 32 -1.37 -5.35 -4.71
CA ASP A 32 -1.44 -3.98 -5.16
C ASP A 32 -1.32 -2.97 -4.01
N ALA A 33 -0.68 -1.86 -4.31
CA ALA A 33 -0.79 -0.62 -3.55
C ALA A 33 -1.37 0.49 -4.44
N TYR A 34 -2.21 1.32 -3.84
CA TYR A 34 -2.97 2.36 -4.50
C TYR A 34 -2.64 3.71 -3.88
N LEU A 35 -2.47 4.71 -4.74
CA LEU A 35 -2.40 6.11 -4.35
C LEU A 35 -3.67 6.80 -4.83
N ILE A 36 -4.39 7.46 -3.92
CA ILE A 36 -5.60 8.23 -4.25
C ILE A 36 -5.43 9.69 -3.86
N ASP A 37 -6.10 10.57 -4.59
CA ASP A 37 -6.22 11.99 -4.23
C ASP A 37 -7.32 12.24 -3.18
N MET A 38 -7.50 13.50 -2.81
CA MET A 38 -8.50 13.91 -1.80
C MET A 38 -9.95 13.78 -2.29
N GLU A 39 -10.19 13.57 -3.58
CA GLU A 39 -11.51 13.33 -4.17
C GLU A 39 -11.81 11.83 -4.33
N GLY A 40 -10.83 10.98 -4.01
CA GLY A 40 -10.93 9.53 -4.11
C GLY A 40 -10.60 8.98 -5.50
N ASN A 41 -10.03 9.79 -6.40
CA ASN A 41 -9.59 9.31 -7.69
C ASN A 41 -8.28 8.55 -7.54
N PHE A 42 -8.14 7.45 -8.28
CA PHE A 42 -6.87 6.74 -8.39
C PHE A 42 -5.86 7.57 -9.16
N VAL A 43 -4.76 7.90 -8.48
CA VAL A 43 -3.63 8.62 -9.05
C VAL A 43 -2.62 7.64 -9.60
N HIS A 44 -2.39 6.55 -8.87
CA HIS A 44 -1.42 5.54 -9.27
C HIS A 44 -1.69 4.17 -8.62
N ARG A 45 -1.14 3.12 -9.25
CA ARG A 45 -1.16 1.75 -8.76
C ARG A 45 0.20 1.09 -8.99
N TRP A 46 0.75 0.52 -7.93
CA TRP A 46 1.87 -0.43 -8.03
C TRP A 46 1.34 -1.85 -7.91
N HIS A 47 1.95 -2.77 -8.64
CA HIS A 47 1.60 -4.19 -8.65
C HIS A 47 2.84 -5.06 -8.43
N SER A 48 2.76 -6.07 -7.57
CA SER A 48 3.80 -7.08 -7.38
C SER A 48 3.20 -8.45 -7.12
N ASP A 49 3.57 -9.44 -7.94
CA ASP A 49 3.19 -10.86 -7.74
C ASP A 49 3.64 -11.40 -6.36
N GLY A 50 4.69 -10.78 -5.78
CA GLY A 50 5.19 -11.11 -4.45
C GLY A 50 4.33 -10.56 -3.31
N GLY A 51 3.25 -9.85 -3.62
CA GLY A 51 2.42 -9.12 -2.67
C GLY A 51 3.05 -7.81 -2.22
N ILE A 52 2.20 -6.84 -1.89
CA ILE A 52 2.62 -5.55 -1.33
C ILE A 52 2.00 -5.39 0.05
N ASN A 53 2.86 -5.23 1.07
CA ASN A 53 2.42 -5.00 2.44
C ASN A 53 3.23 -3.86 3.08
N TYR A 54 2.57 -3.09 3.94
CA TYR A 54 3.19 -1.96 4.65
C TYR A 54 3.94 -1.01 3.70
N GLY A 55 3.24 -0.58 2.65
CA GLY A 55 3.79 0.40 1.69
C GLY A 55 4.07 1.74 2.37
N PHE A 56 5.18 2.35 1.97
CA PHE A 56 5.62 3.67 2.39
C PHE A 56 6.04 4.47 1.15
N LEU A 57 5.40 5.62 0.94
CA LEU A 57 5.74 6.50 -0.18
C LEU A 57 6.96 7.35 0.21
N LEU A 58 8.04 7.21 -0.55
CA LEU A 58 9.28 7.95 -0.33
C LEU A 58 9.18 9.35 -0.95
N PRO A 59 9.99 10.34 -0.47
CA PRO A 59 9.96 11.71 -1.00
C PRO A 59 10.29 11.84 -2.49
N ASN A 60 10.95 10.84 -3.08
CA ASN A 60 11.27 10.78 -4.51
C ASN A 60 10.12 10.21 -5.36
N GLY A 61 8.99 9.81 -4.76
CA GLY A 61 7.85 9.21 -5.43
C GLY A 61 7.87 7.68 -5.49
N ASN A 62 8.92 7.04 -4.97
CA ASN A 62 9.06 5.59 -4.98
C ASN A 62 8.25 4.92 -3.88
N LEU A 63 7.88 3.66 -4.10
CA LEU A 63 7.19 2.84 -3.12
C LEU A 63 8.18 1.89 -2.46
N LEU A 64 8.43 2.09 -1.15
CA LEU A 64 9.11 1.11 -0.31
C LEU A 64 8.08 0.20 0.35
N PHE A 65 8.24 -1.11 0.27
CA PHE A 65 7.27 -2.05 0.83
C PHE A 65 7.91 -3.37 1.28
N ARG A 66 7.15 -4.14 2.07
CA ARG A 66 7.46 -5.53 2.40
C ARG A 66 6.69 -6.46 1.50
N ASP A 67 7.34 -7.50 1.01
CA ASP A 67 6.63 -8.56 0.28
C ASP A 67 5.75 -9.41 1.23
N ARG A 68 4.92 -10.28 0.63
CA ARG A 68 4.05 -11.21 1.36
C ARG A 68 4.82 -12.35 2.05
N GLY A 69 6.09 -12.56 1.71
CA GLY A 69 6.83 -13.76 2.09
C GLY A 69 6.30 -15.02 1.39
N SER A 70 6.95 -16.16 1.62
CA SER A 70 6.65 -17.43 0.94
C SER A 70 5.65 -18.31 1.68
N ASN A 71 5.38 -18.03 2.96
CA ASN A 71 4.45 -18.81 3.76
C ASN A 71 3.14 -18.03 3.96
N PRO A 72 2.04 -18.40 3.28
CA PRO A 72 0.77 -17.68 3.38
C PRO A 72 0.14 -17.71 4.77
N ASN A 73 0.57 -18.64 5.65
CA ASN A 73 0.07 -18.78 7.02
C ASN A 73 1.00 -18.16 8.08
N SER A 74 2.01 -17.39 7.67
CA SER A 74 2.93 -16.71 8.57
C SER A 74 2.95 -15.22 8.27
N PRO A 75 3.05 -14.35 9.29
CA PRO A 75 3.30 -12.93 9.07
C PRO A 75 4.78 -12.73 8.72
N SER A 76 5.28 -13.44 7.72
CA SER A 76 6.65 -13.33 7.23
C SER A 76 6.73 -12.34 6.08
N SER A 77 7.93 -11.83 5.86
CA SER A 77 8.34 -11.20 4.62
C SER A 77 9.71 -11.78 4.29
N ASN A 78 10.01 -11.95 3.02
CA ASN A 78 11.32 -12.41 2.58
C ASN A 78 12.19 -11.22 2.13
N ALA A 79 11.57 -10.08 1.82
CA ALA A 79 12.26 -8.91 1.29
C ALA A 79 11.58 -7.59 1.62
N ILE A 80 12.41 -6.56 1.78
CA ILE A 80 12.02 -5.16 1.62
C ILE A 80 12.40 -4.76 0.19
N ARG A 81 11.48 -4.16 -0.54
CA ARG A 81 11.66 -3.78 -1.94
C ARG A 81 11.28 -2.33 -2.15
N GLU A 82 11.96 -1.68 -3.08
CA GLU A 82 11.64 -0.34 -3.54
C GLU A 82 11.31 -0.39 -5.03
N PHE A 83 10.11 0.08 -5.36
CA PHE A 83 9.68 0.31 -6.73
C PHE A 83 9.77 1.79 -7.08
N ASP A 84 10.23 2.10 -8.29
CA ASP A 84 10.06 3.44 -8.85
C ASP A 84 8.59 3.75 -9.15
N TRP A 85 8.32 4.95 -9.68
CA TRP A 85 6.96 5.37 -10.02
C TRP A 85 6.34 4.44 -11.08
N GLU A 86 7.11 3.99 -12.05
CA GLU A 86 6.69 3.11 -13.15
C GLU A 86 6.47 1.65 -12.71
N GLY A 87 6.85 1.30 -11.48
CA GLY A 87 6.69 -0.04 -10.91
C GLY A 87 7.88 -0.97 -11.16
N ASN A 88 9.03 -0.43 -11.57
CA ASN A 88 10.25 -1.20 -11.71
C ASN A 88 10.92 -1.38 -10.35
N LEU A 89 11.43 -2.58 -10.08
CA LEU A 89 12.27 -2.86 -8.91
C LEU A 89 13.63 -2.16 -9.08
N ILE A 90 13.93 -1.20 -8.21
CA ILE A 90 15.21 -0.47 -8.24
C ILE A 90 16.12 -0.80 -7.06
N TRP A 91 15.56 -1.31 -5.96
CA TRP A 91 16.33 -1.75 -4.80
C TRP A 91 15.63 -2.87 -4.05
N GLU A 92 16.43 -3.78 -3.48
CA GLU A 92 15.92 -4.89 -2.68
C GLU A 92 16.90 -5.24 -1.55
N TYR A 93 16.32 -5.54 -0.39
CA TYR A 93 17.00 -6.23 0.70
C TYR A 93 16.27 -7.54 1.01
N ARG A 94 16.95 -8.67 0.82
CA ARG A 94 16.42 -10.00 1.14
C ARG A 94 16.91 -10.47 2.50
N ASN A 95 15.98 -10.93 3.31
CA ASN A 95 16.28 -11.63 4.56
C ASN A 95 15.19 -12.69 4.82
N PRO A 96 15.50 -13.99 4.68
CA PRO A 96 14.55 -15.08 4.95
C PRO A 96 13.99 -15.11 6.38
N ASN A 97 14.63 -14.40 7.30
CA ASN A 97 14.23 -14.30 8.71
C ASN A 97 13.54 -12.96 9.03
N LEU A 98 13.14 -12.18 8.03
CA LEU A 98 12.42 -10.93 8.24
C LEU A 98 10.98 -11.22 8.72
N ARG A 99 10.84 -11.36 10.04
CA ARG A 99 9.55 -11.61 10.68
C ARG A 99 8.84 -10.28 10.93
N ARG A 100 7.52 -10.25 10.70
CA ARG A 100 6.69 -9.20 11.29
C ARG A 100 6.56 -9.54 12.77
N HIS A 101 7.02 -8.65 13.66
CA HIS A 101 6.56 -8.70 15.04
C HIS A 101 5.08 -8.33 15.01
N CYS A 102 4.23 -9.34 15.17
CA CYS A 102 2.81 -9.21 15.48
C CYS A 102 2.64 -8.99 16.98
#